data_AF-A0A7Y5E0W5-F1
#
_entry.id   AF-A0A7Y5E0W5-F1
#
_cell.length_a   1.000
_cell.length_b   1.000
_cell.length_c   1.000
_cell.angle_alpha   90.00
_cell.angle_beta   90.00
_cell.angle_gamma   90.00
#
_symmetry.space_group_name_H-M   'P 1'
#
loop_
_entity.id
_entity.type
_entity.pdbx_description
1 polymer ?
#
loop_
_entity_poly.entity_id
_entity_poly.type
_entity_poly.pdbx_seq_one_letter_code
_entity_poly.pdbx_strand_id
1 'polypeptide(L)'
;MFTNITRLAALALVSISLVACSGEADESVQEDSAEIVSRTARFETFTGLDGQFYFDLVAGNGENVLRSEGYKSEAARDGGVKSVIQNGVDAKSFAVLPAKNGEYYFNLKAGNGEIIATSETYTTKSSATRATRTVQA
;
A
#
# COMPACT_ATOMS: atom_id res chain seq x y z
N MET A 1 -52.67 -12.14 -7.30
CA MET A 1 -53.26 -11.95 -8.65
C MET A 1 -52.17 -12.35 -9.64
N PHE A 2 -52.21 -13.61 -10.09
CA PHE A 2 -51.23 -14.20 -11.00
C PHE A 2 -51.82 -14.21 -12.41
N THR A 3 -51.11 -13.64 -13.39
CA THR A 3 -51.46 -13.75 -14.80
C THR A 3 -50.20 -13.91 -15.63
N ASN A 4 -50.05 -15.12 -16.17
CA ASN A 4 -49.12 -15.55 -17.22
C ASN A 4 -49.26 -14.68 -18.48
N ILE A 5 -48.19 -14.40 -19.23
CA ILE A 5 -48.24 -14.40 -20.71
C ILE A 5 -46.92 -14.89 -21.32
N THR A 6 -47.10 -15.90 -22.16
CA THR A 6 -46.18 -16.67 -22.99
C THR A 6 -45.70 -15.96 -24.27
N ARG A 7 -44.47 -16.31 -24.66
CA ARG A 7 -43.91 -16.43 -26.04
C ARG A 7 -43.74 -15.18 -26.90
N LEU A 8 -42.51 -14.96 -27.37
CA LEU A 8 -42.22 -15.00 -28.81
C LEU A 8 -40.72 -15.19 -29.07
N ALA A 9 -40.38 -16.25 -29.80
CA ALA A 9 -39.07 -16.46 -30.39
C ALA A 9 -38.94 -15.55 -31.63
N ALA A 10 -37.89 -14.74 -31.69
CA ALA A 10 -37.49 -14.05 -32.91
C ALA A 10 -36.19 -14.69 -33.42
N LEU A 11 -36.36 -15.49 -34.46
CA LEU A 11 -35.32 -16.08 -35.30
C LEU A 11 -34.81 -14.97 -36.24
N ALA A 12 -33.57 -14.54 -36.09
CA ALA A 12 -32.88 -13.75 -37.10
C ALA A 12 -31.55 -14.44 -37.43
N LEU A 13 -31.57 -15.22 -38.52
CA LEU A 13 -30.38 -15.71 -39.20
C LEU A 13 -29.72 -14.51 -39.89
N VAL A 14 -28.59 -14.03 -39.37
CA VAL A 14 -27.66 -13.19 -40.15
C VAL A 14 -26.41 -14.00 -40.40
N SER A 15 -26.15 -14.12 -41.70
CA SER A 15 -25.14 -14.93 -42.35
C SER A 15 -23.73 -14.66 -41.85
N ILE A 16 -23.00 -15.77 -41.73
CA ILE A 16 -21.66 -15.96 -41.21
C ILE A 16 -20.61 -15.20 -42.04
N SER A 17 -19.83 -14.34 -41.38
CA SER A 17 -18.44 -14.05 -41.79
C SER A 17 -17.53 -14.88 -40.89
N LEU A 18 -16.91 -15.89 -41.49
CA LEU A 18 -16.02 -16.85 -40.87
C LEU A 18 -14.65 -16.20 -40.62
N VAL A 19 -14.27 -15.96 -39.36
CA VAL A 19 -12.86 -15.76 -38.96
C VAL A 19 -12.57 -16.55 -37.69
N ALA A 20 -11.84 -17.66 -37.92
CA ALA A 20 -10.93 -18.42 -37.06
C ALA A 20 -11.22 -18.59 -35.55
N CYS A 21 -11.46 -19.86 -35.19
CA CYS A 21 -11.36 -20.50 -33.87
C CYS A 21 -10.17 -20.00 -33.03
N SER A 22 -10.28 -19.89 -31.70
CA SER A 22 -10.28 -21.03 -30.77
C SER A 22 -10.63 -20.56 -29.35
N GLY A 23 -11.43 -21.33 -28.60
CA GLY A 23 -11.51 -21.24 -27.13
C GLY A 23 -12.92 -21.13 -26.55
N GLU A 24 -13.46 -22.28 -26.13
CA GLU A 24 -14.67 -22.45 -25.31
C GLU A 24 -14.40 -22.17 -23.81
N ALA A 25 -15.48 -22.24 -23.00
CA ALA A 25 -15.63 -22.05 -21.55
C ALA A 25 -16.04 -20.61 -21.17
N ASP A 26 -17.31 -20.34 -20.83
CA ASP A 26 -18.00 -20.78 -19.61
C ASP A 26 -17.14 -20.57 -18.36
N GLU A 27 -17.27 -19.41 -17.72
CA GLU A 27 -17.45 -19.35 -16.27
C GLU A 27 -17.86 -17.93 -15.86
N SER A 28 -19.07 -17.84 -15.32
CA SER A 28 -19.46 -16.79 -14.40
C SER A 28 -18.58 -16.89 -13.16
N VAL A 29 -17.62 -15.97 -12.99
CA VAL A 29 -16.93 -15.86 -11.70
C VAL A 29 -17.52 -14.70 -10.91
N GLN A 30 -18.50 -15.05 -10.08
CA GLN A 30 -18.84 -14.30 -8.88
C GLN A 30 -17.68 -14.50 -7.90
N GLU A 31 -16.72 -13.58 -7.92
CA GLU A 31 -15.64 -13.51 -6.92
C GLU A 31 -16.21 -12.99 -5.59
N ASP A 32 -16.68 -13.96 -4.80
CA ASP A 32 -16.62 -14.09 -3.36
C ASP A 32 -15.84 -12.99 -2.61
N SER A 33 -16.63 -12.22 -1.86
CA SER A 33 -16.31 -10.93 -1.26
C SER A 33 -15.43 -10.98 0.02
N ALA A 34 -14.47 -11.90 0.11
CA ALA A 34 -13.62 -12.06 1.31
C ALA A 34 -12.11 -12.23 1.07
N GLU A 35 -11.63 -12.34 -0.19
CA GLU A 35 -10.18 -12.40 -0.50
C GLU A 35 -9.68 -11.18 -1.29
N ILE A 36 -10.15 -9.98 -0.93
CA ILE A 36 -9.46 -8.73 -1.26
C ILE A 36 -8.63 -8.39 -0.02
N VAL A 37 -7.40 -8.88 0.06
CA VAL A 37 -6.46 -8.58 1.16
C VAL A 37 -6.50 -7.08 1.43
N SER A 38 -6.93 -6.69 2.63
CA SER A 38 -6.98 -5.30 3.07
C SER A 38 -5.63 -4.63 2.80
N ARG A 39 -5.55 -3.80 1.75
CA ARG A 39 -4.31 -3.14 1.28
C ARG A 39 -3.89 -1.96 2.17
N THR A 40 -4.04 -2.12 3.48
CA THR A 40 -3.65 -1.11 4.46
C THR A 40 -2.18 -1.29 4.80
N ALA A 41 -1.48 -0.17 5.05
CA ALA A 41 -0.10 -0.24 5.54
C ALA A 41 -0.05 -0.91 6.92
N ARG A 42 1.05 -1.58 7.24
CA ARG A 42 1.26 -2.26 8.53
C ARG A 42 2.66 -2.03 9.06
N PHE A 43 2.79 -2.07 10.38
CA PHE A 43 4.10 -2.05 11.04
C PHE A 43 4.64 -3.47 11.20
N GLU A 44 5.88 -3.70 10.80
CA GLU A 44 6.63 -4.92 11.04
C GLU A 44 7.78 -4.63 11.99
N THR A 45 7.92 -5.38 13.08
CA THR A 45 8.95 -5.13 14.09
C THR A 45 9.99 -6.23 14.10
N PHE A 46 11.26 -5.89 14.32
CA PHE A 46 12.35 -6.88 14.37
C PHE A 46 13.48 -6.42 15.30
N THR A 47 14.39 -7.35 15.63
CA THR A 47 15.63 -7.07 16.36
C THR A 47 16.80 -7.17 15.40
N GLY A 48 17.63 -6.13 15.34
CA GLY A 48 18.83 -6.09 14.51
C GLY A 48 19.93 -7.00 15.06
N LEU A 49 20.95 -7.26 14.23
CA LEU A 49 22.14 -8.02 14.64
C LEU A 49 22.96 -7.30 15.72
N ASP A 50 22.74 -6.00 15.88
CA ASP A 50 23.30 -5.16 16.94
C ASP A 50 22.52 -5.22 18.26
N GLY A 51 21.45 -6.03 18.32
CA GLY A 51 20.59 -6.17 19.49
C GLY A 51 19.62 -5.02 19.71
N GLN A 52 19.53 -4.06 18.78
CA GLN A 52 18.57 -2.97 18.86
C GLN A 52 17.21 -3.38 18.25
N PHE A 53 16.15 -2.69 18.66
CA PHE A 53 14.78 -2.95 18.24
C PHE A 53 14.35 -1.95 17.18
N TYR A 54 13.73 -2.44 16.11
CA TYR A 54 13.36 -1.65 14.94
C TYR A 54 11.91 -1.91 14.55
N PHE A 55 11.38 -1.02 13.72
CA PHE A 55 10.18 -1.30 12.95
C PHE A 55 10.27 -0.72 11.52
N ASP A 56 9.55 -1.37 10.62
CA ASP A 56 9.29 -0.94 9.26
C ASP A 56 7.81 -0.62 9.08
N LEU A 57 7.50 0.38 8.26
CA LEU A 57 6.17 0.58 7.72
C LEU A 57 6.12 -0.01 6.32
N VAL A 58 5.33 -1.07 6.16
CA VAL A 58 5.14 -1.79 4.91
C VAL A 58 3.83 -1.35 4.29
N ALA A 59 3.88 -0.88 3.05
CA ALA A 59 2.72 -0.49 2.27
C ALA A 59 1.82 -1.70 1.93
N GLY A 60 0.58 -1.43 1.51
CA GLY A 60 -0.37 -2.48 1.10
C GLY A 60 0.10 -3.33 -0.08
N ASN A 61 1.09 -2.87 -0.85
CA ASN A 61 1.75 -3.63 -1.92
C ASN A 61 2.97 -4.46 -1.44
N GLY A 62 3.29 -4.45 -0.15
CA GLY A 62 4.42 -5.17 0.44
C GLY A 62 5.76 -4.43 0.40
N GLU A 63 5.82 -3.22 -0.17
CA GLU A 63 7.06 -2.43 -0.19
C GLU A 63 7.31 -1.75 1.15
N ASN A 64 8.56 -1.76 1.61
CA ASN A 64 8.98 -0.96 2.75
C ASN A 64 8.99 0.53 2.35
N VAL A 65 8.27 1.34 3.11
CA VAL A 65 8.17 2.79 2.89
C VAL A 65 9.08 3.56 3.85
N LEU A 66 9.30 3.04 5.05
CA LEU A 66 9.93 3.75 6.14
C LEU A 66 10.47 2.79 7.19
N ARG A 67 11.69 3.07 7.65
CA ARG A 67 12.37 2.33 8.71
C ARG A 67 12.66 3.25 9.90
N SER A 68 12.46 2.72 11.10
CA SER A 68 12.80 3.42 12.34
C SER A 68 14.30 3.46 12.59
N GLU A 69 14.73 4.37 13.47
CA GLU A 69 16.03 4.25 14.13
C GLU A 69 16.08 3.03 15.07
N GLY A 70 17.27 2.68 15.54
CA GLY A 70 17.47 1.59 16.49
C GLY A 70 17.11 1.99 17.92
N TYR A 71 16.23 1.24 18.56
CA TYR A 71 15.83 1.45 19.95
C TYR A 71 16.51 0.47 20.91
N LYS A 72 16.74 0.91 22.15
CA LYS A 72 17.37 0.09 23.21
C LYS A 72 16.41 -0.92 23.87
N SER A 73 15.10 -0.80 23.65
CA SER A 73 14.08 -1.69 24.22
C SER A 73 12.83 -1.75 23.34
N GLU A 74 12.06 -2.83 23.46
CA GLU A 74 10.77 -2.98 22.77
C GLU A 74 9.79 -1.87 23.14
N ALA A 75 9.72 -1.50 24.42
CA ALA A 75 8.84 -0.42 24.88
C ALA A 75 9.20 0.94 24.23
N ALA A 76 10.49 1.20 24.00
CA ALA A 76 10.93 2.41 23.30
C ALA A 76 10.57 2.37 21.81
N ARG A 77 10.74 1.21 21.16
CA ARG A 77 10.27 0.97 19.77
C ARG A 77 8.76 1.21 19.64
N ASP A 78 7.97 0.69 20.57
CA ASP A 78 6.50 0.86 20.56
C ASP A 78 6.09 2.32 20.78
N GLY A 79 6.86 3.06 21.57
CA GLY A 79 6.76 4.52 21.65
C GLY A 79 7.05 5.20 20.32
N GLY A 80 8.08 4.73 19.61
CA GLY A 80 8.41 5.15 18.24
C GLY A 80 7.26 4.94 17.26
N VAL A 81 6.64 3.75 17.24
CA VAL A 81 5.47 3.45 16.39
C VAL A 81 4.33 4.42 16.68
N LYS A 82 3.99 4.65 17.95
CA LYS A 82 2.96 5.64 18.34
C LYS A 82 3.32 7.04 17.88
N SER A 83 4.58 7.42 17.96
CA SER A 83 5.08 8.71 17.46
C SER A 83 4.92 8.83 15.95
N VAL A 84 5.21 7.77 15.18
CA VAL A 84 4.97 7.75 13.73
C VAL A 84 3.50 7.91 13.41
N ILE A 85 2.60 7.20 14.10
CA ILE A 85 1.16 7.34 13.92
C ILE A 85 0.69 8.78 14.23
N GLN A 86 1.18 9.37 15.33
CA GLN A 86 0.77 10.69 15.77
C GLN A 86 1.31 11.82 14.90
N ASN A 87 2.56 11.75 14.45
CA ASN A 87 3.19 12.82 13.67
C ASN A 87 3.05 12.60 12.16
N GLY A 88 2.83 11.36 11.72
CA GLY A 88 2.69 10.96 10.33
C GLY A 88 1.42 11.47 9.66
N VAL A 89 0.43 11.94 10.42
CA VAL A 89 -0.77 12.61 9.89
C VAL A 89 -0.50 14.04 9.40
N ASP A 90 0.56 14.69 9.91
CA ASP A 90 0.92 16.06 9.51
C ASP A 90 1.97 16.04 8.40
N ALA A 91 1.59 16.53 7.22
CA ALA A 91 2.48 16.69 6.07
C ALA A 91 3.74 17.52 6.39
N LYS A 92 3.69 18.43 7.38
CA LYS A 92 4.83 19.26 7.81
C LYS A 92 5.89 18.50 8.59
N SER A 93 5.54 17.35 9.17
CA SER A 93 6.46 16.47 9.88
C SER A 93 7.43 15.76 8.93
N PHE A 94 7.13 15.73 7.62
CA PHE A 94 7.96 15.10 6.61
C PHE A 94 8.94 16.09 5.99
N ALA A 95 10.23 15.73 6.01
CA ALA A 95 11.28 16.45 5.31
C ALA A 95 11.78 15.61 4.12
N VAL A 96 11.36 15.97 2.90
CA VAL A 96 11.85 15.33 1.66
C VAL A 96 13.18 15.95 1.25
N LEU A 97 14.22 15.14 1.18
CA LEU A 97 15.62 15.56 1.02
C LEU A 97 16.29 14.83 -0.15
N PRO A 98 17.22 15.47 -0.88
CA PRO A 98 18.07 14.78 -1.84
C PRO A 98 19.13 13.94 -1.12
N ALA A 99 19.36 12.72 -1.61
CA ALA A 99 20.46 11.86 -1.22
C ALA A 99 21.73 12.18 -2.02
N LYS A 100 22.88 11.74 -1.52
CA LYS A 100 24.19 11.99 -2.15
C LYS A 100 24.32 11.40 -3.57
N ASN A 101 23.56 10.35 -3.85
CA ASN A 101 23.51 9.67 -5.15
C ASN A 101 22.53 10.32 -6.15
N GLY A 102 21.90 11.45 -5.80
CA GLY A 102 20.93 12.16 -6.66
C GLY A 102 19.48 11.65 -6.53
N GLU A 103 19.24 10.62 -5.72
CA GLU A 103 17.90 10.17 -5.37
C GLU A 103 17.28 11.05 -4.28
N TYR A 104 16.07 10.71 -3.85
CA TYR A 104 15.30 11.45 -2.84
C TYR A 104 14.81 10.49 -1.75
N TYR A 105 14.83 10.94 -0.51
CA TYR A 105 14.25 10.22 0.62
C TYR A 105 13.47 11.22 1.47
N PHE A 106 12.79 10.74 2.50
CA PHE A 106 12.16 11.61 3.47
C PHE A 106 12.41 11.14 4.90
N ASN A 107 12.50 12.10 5.81
CA ASN A 107 12.53 11.85 7.25
C ASN A 107 11.19 12.25 7.84
N LEU A 108 10.69 11.44 8.78
CA LEU A 108 9.59 11.82 9.65
C LEU A 108 10.15 12.36 10.96
N LYS A 109 9.70 13.55 11.35
CA LYS A 109 10.09 14.21 12.60
C LYS A 109 8.96 14.16 13.63
N ALA A 110 9.32 13.95 14.88
CA ALA A 110 8.42 14.15 16.00
C ALA A 110 8.26 15.64 16.34
N GLY A 111 7.27 16.00 17.15
CA GLY A 111 7.02 17.38 17.59
C GLY A 111 8.19 18.04 18.33
N ASN A 112 9.13 17.26 18.88
CA ASN A 112 10.39 17.75 19.47
C ASN A 112 11.50 18.02 18.43
N GLY A 113 11.25 17.75 17.15
CA GLY A 113 12.19 17.93 16.04
C GLY A 113 13.11 16.74 15.76
N GLU A 114 13.03 15.69 16.57
CA GLU A 114 13.83 14.46 16.42
C GLU A 114 13.37 13.65 15.21
N ILE A 115 14.32 13.07 14.48
CA ILE A 115 14.01 12.13 13.39
C ILE A 115 13.65 10.79 14.04
N ILE A 116 12.41 10.36 13.83
CA ILE A 116 11.92 9.10 14.38
C ILE A 116 11.97 7.95 13.38
N ALA A 117 12.04 8.28 12.08
CA ALA A 117 12.17 7.31 11.01
C ALA A 117 12.59 7.96 9.68
N THR A 118 13.18 7.13 8.82
CA THR A 118 13.77 7.50 7.53
C THR A 118 13.23 6.56 6.45
N SER A 119 12.88 7.11 5.28
CA SER A 119 12.43 6.31 4.14
C SER A 119 13.57 5.64 3.39
N GLU A 120 13.21 4.66 2.56
CA GLU A 120 14.06 4.22 1.45
C GLU A 120 14.30 5.38 0.46
N THR A 121 15.28 5.22 -0.44
CA THR A 121 15.53 6.19 -1.50
C THR A 121 14.60 5.97 -2.71
N TYR A 122 14.29 7.06 -3.39
CA TYR A 122 13.42 7.13 -4.54
C TYR A 122 14.09 7.90 -5.67
N THR A 123 13.94 7.44 -6.90
CA THR A 123 14.54 8.06 -8.09
C THR A 123 14.05 9.48 -8.37
N THR A 124 12.87 9.88 -7.85
CA THR A 124 12.31 11.22 -8.03
C THR A 124 11.73 11.78 -6.74
N LYS A 125 11.80 13.11 -6.59
CA LYS A 125 11.16 13.84 -5.48
C LYS A 125 9.66 13.54 -5.41
N SER A 126 8.99 13.46 -6.56
CA SER A 126 7.56 13.16 -6.62
C SER A 126 7.22 11.76 -6.10
N SER A 127 8.08 10.76 -6.32
CA SER A 127 7.89 9.42 -5.76
C SER A 127 8.04 9.45 -4.23
N ALA A 128 9.08 10.10 -3.71
CA ALA A 128 9.24 10.29 -2.26
C ALA A 128 8.04 11.01 -1.61
N THR A 129 7.56 12.11 -2.21
CA THR A 129 6.36 12.81 -1.73
C THR A 129 5.08 11.98 -1.83
N ARG A 130 5.00 11.01 -2.77
CA ARG A 130 3.85 10.09 -2.82
C ARG A 130 3.92 9.07 -1.69
N ALA A 131 5.10 8.54 -1.41
CA ALA A 131 5.32 7.58 -0.35
C ALA A 131 4.97 8.13 1.05
N THR A 132 5.13 9.43 1.30
CA THR A 132 4.68 10.03 2.57
C THR A 132 3.18 9.91 2.81
N ARG A 133 2.36 9.78 1.75
CA ARG A 133 0.91 9.57 1.88
C ARG A 133 0.57 8.17 2.42
N THR A 134 1.44 7.19 2.21
CA THR A 134 1.26 5.86 2.80
C THR A 134 1.42 5.89 4.32
N VAL A 135 2.22 6.82 4.84
CA VAL A 135 2.40 7.03 6.28
C VAL A 135 1.22 7.80 6.91
N GLN A 136 0.47 8.56 6.09
CA GLN A 136 -0.69 9.36 6.52
C GLN A 136 -1.99 8.55 6.60
N ALA A 137 -2.03 7.34 6.02
CA ALA A 137 -3.21 6.50 5.86
C ALA A 137 -3.41 5.58 7.07
#